data_AF-A0A9P5RDK2-F1
#
_entry.id   AF-A0A9P5RDK2-F1
#
_cell.length_a   1.000
_cell.length_b   1.000
_cell.length_c   1.000
_cell.angle_alpha   90.00
_cell.angle_beta   90.00
_cell.angle_gamma   90.00
#
_symmetry.space_group_name_H-M   'P 1'
#
loop_
_entity.id
_entity.type
_entity.pdbx_description
1 polymer ?
#
loop_
_entity_poly.entity_id
_entity_poly.type
_entity_poly.pdbx_seq_one_letter_code
_entity_poly.pdbx_strand_id
1 'polypeptide(L)'
;MARKFKSPQRIARDTQAAKAAKAKHNKTLQMPSVTLVATSAMAAARKACEAKVDAIVQECLENNCRFRDVKFDLLNDRRNCLYNSLISETVYANISGTKRIPDLFRNPVFFLNGASPDDIQQGSVGDCWFVASLAVISNIPGLLEQLCVKRNEQVGVYGFIFFKDGDWVSTVVDDQLLYRINQLSGRRELYFSSCHEERESWLPLMEKAYAKIHGDYESLDGGYTAEGIEDLTGGTASMMFTSDILDKDRFWEEEMKEVNKCTLMGCFIQFEEENPEKHGIQSGHAYSVLNVAEFEGERLVHVRNPWGKIEWNGDWSDQSEKWTPEAISALKFEEKNDGRFWMPYKDFLRIFTTLDRCRVFDATWSVASSWIPYNVSPRSSGHYKFVLTKASKTVIVLSQPDTRYYGSFESDFDNTLSFHVYNDDGNLVKRGKLTVPYSKRSVNCELNLKAGKYTVVPHVIREPTDIVVKREDSDEGEENAVRPATRASDVEVVVEQVKMDKSSYMFQQRKASLIRKMSQARVTGRKLLGVDDEDYEEEEVELDEENWQLMLGLRVYTHDSNAELQGIAGEHPARSAEAAKKAAELAEKQEEKDDPEGVTATLADKKELVAEPEQVKEE
;
A
#
# COMPACT_ATOMS: atom_id res chain seq x y z
N MET A 1 -14.09 -37.91 -38.15
CA MET A 1 -14.33 -36.57 -38.74
C MET A 1 -13.12 -35.69 -38.45
N ALA A 2 -12.34 -35.33 -39.47
CA ALA A 2 -11.15 -34.49 -39.31
C ALA A 2 -11.54 -33.03 -39.03
N ARG A 3 -11.05 -32.46 -37.93
CA ARG A 3 -11.19 -31.02 -37.61
C ARG A 3 -10.37 -30.22 -38.63
N LYS A 4 -11.04 -29.42 -39.47
CA LYS A 4 -10.40 -28.50 -40.42
C LYS A 4 -9.69 -27.38 -39.64
N PHE A 5 -8.36 -27.37 -39.66
CA PHE A 5 -7.57 -26.23 -39.20
C PHE A 5 -7.86 -24.99 -40.07
N LYS A 6 -7.97 -23.81 -39.43
CA LYS A 6 -8.16 -22.54 -40.14
C LYS A 6 -6.94 -22.27 -41.04
N SER A 7 -7.19 -21.81 -42.27
CA SER A 7 -6.12 -21.53 -43.22
C SER A 7 -5.23 -20.36 -42.76
N PRO A 8 -3.92 -20.36 -43.07
CA PRO A 8 -2.98 -19.31 -42.66
C PRO A 8 -3.42 -17.90 -43.09
N GLN A 9 -4.06 -17.78 -44.25
CA GLN A 9 -4.59 -16.51 -44.76
C GLN A 9 -5.76 -15.96 -43.93
N ARG A 10 -6.56 -16.83 -43.30
CA ARG A 10 -7.67 -16.43 -42.44
C ARG A 10 -7.15 -15.97 -41.06
N ILE A 11 -6.13 -16.66 -40.53
CA ILE A 11 -5.42 -16.24 -39.31
C ILE A 11 -4.75 -14.86 -39.52
N ALA A 12 -4.12 -14.64 -40.66
CA ALA A 12 -3.50 -13.34 -40.98
C ALA A 12 -4.53 -12.20 -41.09
N ARG A 13 -5.68 -12.46 -41.73
CA ARG A 13 -6.79 -11.48 -41.81
C ARG A 13 -7.42 -11.18 -40.44
N ASP A 14 -7.65 -12.20 -39.62
CA ASP A 14 -8.19 -12.04 -38.27
C ASP A 14 -7.19 -11.24 -37.38
N THR A 15 -5.88 -11.49 -37.54
CA THR A 15 -4.81 -10.74 -36.84
C THR A 15 -4.72 -9.28 -37.30
N GLN A 16 -4.92 -9.03 -38.59
CA GLN A 16 -4.90 -7.68 -39.17
C GLN A 16 -6.16 -6.88 -38.82
N ALA A 17 -7.32 -7.55 -38.75
CA ALA A 17 -8.58 -6.99 -38.25
C ALA A 17 -8.50 -6.68 -36.75
N ALA A 18 -7.88 -7.56 -35.94
CA ALA A 18 -7.62 -7.31 -34.53
C ALA A 18 -6.65 -6.13 -34.31
N LYS A 19 -5.57 -6.02 -35.12
CA LYS A 19 -4.68 -4.85 -35.09
C LYS A 19 -5.38 -3.56 -35.51
N ALA A 20 -6.26 -3.61 -36.52
CA ALA A 20 -7.04 -2.46 -36.95
C ALA A 20 -8.10 -2.04 -35.91
N ALA A 21 -8.74 -3.01 -35.24
CA ALA A 21 -9.65 -2.75 -34.12
C ALA A 21 -8.89 -2.15 -32.92
N LYS A 22 -7.71 -2.66 -32.59
CA LYS A 22 -6.83 -2.13 -31.53
C LYS A 22 -6.34 -0.71 -31.86
N ALA A 23 -6.02 -0.43 -33.13
CA ALA A 23 -5.65 0.91 -33.59
C ALA A 23 -6.83 1.90 -33.62
N LYS A 24 -8.07 1.42 -33.82
CA LYS A 24 -9.29 2.24 -33.78
C LYS A 24 -9.75 2.51 -32.34
N HIS A 25 -9.60 1.53 -31.45
CA HIS A 25 -9.79 1.68 -30.00
C HIS A 25 -8.79 2.70 -29.42
N ASN A 26 -7.51 2.59 -29.76
CA ASN A 26 -6.47 3.52 -29.29
C ASN A 26 -6.57 4.96 -29.87
N LYS A 27 -7.31 5.17 -30.97
CA LYS A 27 -7.48 6.51 -31.58
C LYS A 27 -8.65 7.32 -31.03
N THR A 28 -9.50 6.72 -30.19
CA THR A 28 -10.73 7.36 -29.68
C THR A 28 -10.75 7.51 -28.15
N LEU A 29 -9.72 7.01 -27.46
CA LEU A 29 -9.50 7.32 -26.05
C LEU A 29 -8.81 8.70 -25.97
N GLN A 30 -9.57 9.73 -25.56
CA GLN A 30 -8.96 10.81 -24.80
C GLN A 30 -8.10 10.15 -23.72
N MET A 31 -6.84 10.58 -23.56
CA MET A 31 -6.03 10.08 -22.46
C MET A 31 -6.86 10.20 -21.17
N PRO A 32 -6.98 9.13 -20.37
CA PRO A 32 -7.64 9.25 -19.08
C PRO A 32 -6.93 10.35 -18.29
N SER A 33 -7.71 11.21 -17.63
CA SER A 33 -7.16 12.28 -16.77
C SER A 33 -6.31 11.72 -15.63
N VAL A 34 -6.53 10.45 -15.29
CA VAL A 34 -5.79 9.69 -14.27
C VAL A 34 -4.85 8.70 -14.95
N THR A 35 -3.57 8.74 -14.57
CA THR A 35 -2.56 7.77 -14.99
C THR A 35 -1.89 7.15 -13.77
N LEU A 36 -1.31 5.96 -13.95
CA LEU A 36 -0.40 5.40 -12.95
C LEU A 36 0.80 6.34 -12.79
N VAL A 37 1.33 6.45 -11.56
CA VAL A 37 2.51 7.28 -11.31
C VAL A 37 3.71 6.71 -12.05
N ALA A 38 4.04 7.34 -13.18
CA ALA A 38 5.11 6.94 -14.06
C ALA A 38 6.47 7.34 -13.47
N THR A 39 7.07 6.44 -12.70
CA THR A 39 8.45 6.58 -12.22
C THR A 39 9.42 5.83 -13.14
N SER A 40 10.71 6.17 -13.08
CA SER A 40 11.76 5.35 -13.72
C SER A 40 11.74 3.91 -13.22
N ALA A 41 11.36 3.71 -11.95
CA ALA A 41 11.23 2.40 -11.35
C ALA A 41 10.00 1.63 -11.83
N MET A 42 8.88 2.31 -12.14
CA MET A 42 7.76 1.68 -12.85
C MET A 42 8.18 1.10 -14.19
N ALA A 43 8.95 1.85 -14.98
CA ALA A 43 9.46 1.38 -16.26
C ALA A 43 10.43 0.19 -16.09
N ALA A 44 11.25 0.21 -15.04
CA ALA A 44 12.14 -0.89 -14.70
C ALA A 44 11.37 -2.14 -14.27
N ALA A 45 10.37 -2.00 -13.38
CA ALA A 45 9.52 -3.08 -12.90
C ALA A 45 8.73 -3.73 -14.04
N ARG A 46 8.17 -2.93 -14.95
CA ARG A 46 7.51 -3.44 -16.16
C ARG A 46 8.46 -4.25 -17.02
N LYS A 47 9.64 -3.70 -17.34
CA LYS A 47 10.62 -4.38 -18.17
C LYS A 47 11.11 -5.69 -17.54
N ALA A 48 11.34 -5.69 -16.22
CA ALA A 48 11.71 -6.89 -15.49
C ALA A 48 10.60 -7.95 -15.54
N CYS A 49 9.36 -7.54 -15.29
CA CYS A 49 8.19 -8.41 -15.38
C CYS A 49 8.02 -9.02 -16.79
N GLU A 50 8.17 -8.22 -17.84
CA GLU A 50 8.08 -8.70 -19.23
C GLU A 50 9.14 -9.76 -19.53
N ALA A 51 10.39 -9.49 -19.14
CA ALA A 51 11.51 -10.41 -19.34
C ALA A 51 11.31 -11.72 -18.57
N LYS A 52 10.81 -11.65 -17.32
CA LYS A 52 10.51 -12.84 -16.52
C LYS A 52 9.40 -13.69 -17.14
N VAL A 53 8.32 -13.05 -17.59
CA VAL A 53 7.22 -13.78 -18.27
C VAL A 53 7.72 -14.43 -19.56
N ASP A 54 8.56 -13.75 -20.36
CA ASP A 54 9.15 -14.34 -21.57
C ASP A 54 10.01 -15.57 -21.26
N ALA A 55 10.87 -15.49 -20.25
CA ALA A 55 11.72 -16.60 -19.83
C ALA A 55 10.88 -17.80 -19.40
N ILE A 56 9.86 -17.59 -18.57
CA ILE A 56 8.92 -18.63 -18.12
C ILE A 56 8.19 -19.26 -19.30
N VAL A 57 7.71 -18.43 -20.24
CA VAL A 57 7.02 -18.92 -21.45
C VAL A 57 7.94 -19.80 -22.27
N GLN A 58 9.19 -19.38 -22.49
CA GLN A 58 10.15 -20.15 -23.25
C GLN A 58 10.42 -21.52 -22.58
N GLU A 59 10.73 -21.52 -21.29
CA GLU A 59 11.00 -22.74 -20.52
C GLU A 59 9.80 -23.71 -20.55
N CYS A 60 8.59 -23.20 -20.33
CA CYS A 60 7.38 -24.02 -20.32
C CYS A 60 7.08 -24.63 -21.68
N LEU A 61 7.31 -23.89 -22.77
CA LEU A 61 7.13 -24.39 -24.13
C LEU A 61 8.17 -25.46 -24.48
N GLU A 62 9.43 -25.29 -24.07
CA GLU A 62 10.49 -26.28 -24.26
C GLU A 62 10.21 -27.58 -23.50
N ASN A 63 9.71 -27.47 -22.26
CA ASN A 63 9.38 -28.60 -21.40
C ASN A 63 7.98 -29.19 -21.66
N ASN A 64 7.21 -28.62 -22.59
CA ASN A 64 5.81 -28.98 -22.86
C ASN A 64 4.95 -29.04 -21.58
N CYS A 65 5.11 -28.05 -20.71
CA CYS A 65 4.39 -27.91 -19.46
C CYS A 65 3.69 -26.55 -19.36
N ARG A 66 2.84 -26.39 -18.34
CA ARG A 66 2.28 -25.09 -17.97
C ARG A 66 3.05 -24.52 -16.80
N PHE A 67 3.08 -23.20 -16.71
CA PHE A 67 3.72 -22.53 -15.58
C PHE A 67 3.02 -22.93 -14.28
N ARG A 68 3.83 -23.25 -13.28
CA ARG A 68 3.40 -23.44 -11.90
C ARG A 68 4.23 -22.51 -11.05
N ASP A 69 3.54 -21.69 -10.27
CA ASP A 69 4.15 -20.77 -9.32
C ASP A 69 4.47 -21.53 -8.04
N VAL A 70 5.66 -22.13 -7.98
CA VAL A 70 6.09 -22.96 -6.84
C VAL A 70 6.13 -22.20 -5.52
N LYS A 71 6.21 -20.86 -5.55
CA LYS A 71 6.19 -20.00 -4.36
C LYS A 71 4.80 -19.65 -3.86
N PHE A 72 3.78 -19.88 -4.68
CA PHE A 72 2.39 -19.60 -4.35
C PHE A 72 1.48 -20.70 -4.92
N ASP A 73 1.86 -21.95 -4.60
CA ASP A 73 1.24 -23.16 -5.14
C ASP A 73 -0.03 -23.53 -4.36
N LEU A 74 -1.17 -23.06 -4.83
CA LEU A 74 -2.48 -23.34 -4.23
C LEU A 74 -2.87 -24.83 -4.21
N LEU A 75 -2.16 -25.70 -4.93
CA LEU A 75 -2.41 -27.14 -4.91
C LEU A 75 -1.57 -27.85 -3.84
N ASN A 76 -0.26 -27.60 -3.81
CA ASN A 76 0.68 -28.32 -2.96
C ASN A 76 1.01 -27.59 -1.65
N ASP A 77 0.95 -26.26 -1.64
CA ASP A 77 1.24 -25.42 -0.48
C ASP A 77 0.06 -24.51 -0.13
N ARG A 78 -1.13 -25.12 -0.08
CA ARG A 78 -2.37 -24.42 0.21
C ARG A 78 -2.35 -23.71 1.57
N ARG A 79 -1.60 -24.23 2.57
CA ARG A 79 -1.58 -23.64 3.91
C ARG A 79 -0.90 -22.27 3.88
N ASN A 80 0.31 -22.17 3.35
CA ASN A 80 1.05 -20.90 3.31
C ASN A 80 0.42 -19.89 2.34
N CYS A 81 -0.29 -20.35 1.31
CA CYS A 81 -1.00 -19.43 0.41
C CYS A 81 -2.27 -18.85 1.03
N LEU A 82 -2.88 -19.55 2.00
CA LEU A 82 -4.17 -19.16 2.58
C LEU A 82 -4.04 -18.48 3.93
N TYR A 83 -3.07 -18.90 4.73
CA TYR A 83 -2.98 -18.54 6.13
C TYR A 83 -1.65 -17.87 6.41
N ASN A 84 -1.77 -16.79 7.16
CA ASN A 84 -0.71 -15.92 7.60
C ASN A 84 0.20 -16.60 8.63
N SER A 85 -0.37 -17.49 9.46
CA SER A 85 0.33 -18.12 10.58
C SER A 85 0.16 -19.63 10.62
N LEU A 86 1.14 -20.31 11.25
CA LEU A 86 1.01 -21.71 11.64
C LEU A 86 -0.11 -21.95 12.66
N ILE A 87 -0.63 -20.90 13.30
CA ILE A 87 -1.68 -20.97 14.34
C ILE A 87 -2.94 -20.18 13.98
N SER A 88 -3.17 -19.83 12.71
CA SER A 88 -4.39 -19.11 12.30
C SER A 88 -5.66 -19.83 12.78
N GLU A 89 -6.57 -19.05 13.39
CA GLU A 89 -7.89 -19.51 13.82
C GLU A 89 -8.92 -19.43 12.67
N THR A 90 -8.60 -18.73 11.59
CA THR A 90 -9.44 -18.63 10.40
C THR A 90 -9.55 -20.00 9.74
N VAL A 91 -10.78 -20.42 9.43
CA VAL A 91 -11.02 -21.68 8.73
C VAL A 91 -11.74 -21.40 7.41
N TYR A 92 -11.01 -21.47 6.30
CA TYR A 92 -11.61 -21.46 4.97
C TYR A 92 -12.31 -22.79 4.68
N ALA A 93 -13.55 -22.92 5.16
CA ALA A 93 -14.38 -24.10 5.00
C ALA A 93 -14.88 -24.26 3.55
N ASN A 94 -15.23 -25.49 3.16
CA ASN A 94 -15.88 -25.80 1.87
C ASN A 94 -15.05 -25.58 0.59
N ILE A 95 -13.73 -25.38 0.69
CA ILE A 95 -12.84 -25.45 -0.48
C ILE A 95 -12.87 -26.88 -1.04
N SER A 96 -13.33 -27.03 -2.28
CA SER A 96 -13.43 -28.33 -2.95
C SER A 96 -12.14 -28.75 -3.67
N GLY A 97 -11.27 -27.80 -3.99
CA GLY A 97 -9.95 -28.07 -4.54
C GLY A 97 -9.39 -26.92 -5.37
N THR A 98 -8.34 -27.23 -6.13
CA THR A 98 -7.61 -26.29 -6.97
C THR A 98 -7.65 -26.75 -8.42
N LYS A 99 -7.97 -25.87 -9.36
CA LYS A 99 -7.95 -26.16 -10.80
C LYS A 99 -7.42 -24.97 -11.59
N ARG A 100 -6.94 -25.23 -12.81
CA ARG A 100 -6.56 -24.17 -13.73
C ARG A 100 -7.80 -23.56 -14.39
N ILE A 101 -7.71 -22.30 -14.78
CA ILE A 101 -8.80 -21.57 -15.46
C ILE A 101 -9.42 -22.37 -16.63
N PRO A 102 -8.64 -22.98 -17.56
CA PRO A 102 -9.22 -23.76 -18.67
C PRO A 102 -9.92 -25.07 -18.26
N ASP A 103 -9.68 -25.57 -17.05
CA ASP A 103 -10.36 -26.75 -16.50
C ASP A 103 -11.64 -26.39 -15.73
N LEU A 104 -11.75 -25.12 -15.32
CA LEU A 104 -12.92 -24.56 -14.64
C LEU A 104 -13.95 -24.06 -15.64
N PHE A 105 -13.50 -23.33 -16.67
CA PHE A 105 -14.39 -22.58 -17.56
C PHE A 105 -14.20 -22.96 -19.03
N ARG A 106 -15.29 -22.88 -19.81
CA ARG A 106 -15.26 -23.14 -21.25
C ARG A 106 -14.83 -21.88 -21.99
N ASN A 107 -13.81 -21.95 -22.85
CA ASN A 107 -13.30 -20.80 -23.62
C ASN A 107 -13.03 -19.56 -22.73
N PRO A 108 -12.18 -19.70 -21.70
CA PRO A 108 -11.87 -18.60 -20.81
C PRO A 108 -11.15 -17.47 -21.55
N VAL A 109 -11.40 -16.25 -21.10
CA VAL A 109 -10.72 -15.03 -21.54
C VAL A 109 -10.22 -14.28 -20.33
N PHE A 110 -9.14 -13.52 -20.48
CA PHE A 110 -8.66 -12.68 -19.38
C PHE A 110 -9.53 -11.44 -19.22
N PHE A 111 -9.71 -10.68 -20.30
CA PHE A 111 -10.68 -9.58 -20.42
C PHE A 111 -11.67 -9.92 -21.54
N LEU A 112 -12.97 -9.75 -21.27
CA LEU A 112 -14.00 -9.86 -22.29
C LEU A 112 -14.15 -8.54 -23.06
N ASN A 113 -14.44 -7.44 -22.34
CA ASN A 113 -14.69 -6.11 -22.91
C ASN A 113 -13.84 -5.00 -22.27
N GLY A 114 -12.70 -5.36 -21.70
CA GLY A 114 -11.95 -4.51 -20.77
C GLY A 114 -12.40 -4.77 -19.34
N ALA A 115 -11.68 -4.22 -18.36
CA ALA A 115 -12.09 -4.33 -16.97
C ALA A 115 -13.23 -3.34 -16.69
N SER A 116 -14.31 -3.82 -16.08
CA SER A 116 -15.42 -2.98 -15.63
C SER A 116 -15.65 -3.19 -14.13
N PRO A 117 -16.20 -2.18 -13.42
CA PRO A 117 -16.71 -2.45 -12.08
C PRO A 117 -17.82 -3.50 -12.14
N ASP A 118 -18.57 -3.64 -13.25
CA ASP A 118 -19.65 -4.63 -13.41
C ASP A 118 -19.18 -6.08 -13.29
N ASP A 119 -17.91 -6.33 -13.62
CA ASP A 119 -17.38 -7.68 -13.57
C ASP A 119 -17.23 -8.13 -12.12
N ILE A 120 -17.11 -7.22 -11.17
CA ILE A 120 -16.56 -7.52 -9.84
C ILE A 120 -17.59 -8.17 -8.91
N GLN A 121 -17.28 -9.38 -8.43
CA GLN A 121 -18.01 -10.04 -7.35
C GLN A 121 -17.03 -10.50 -6.27
N GLN A 122 -17.22 -10.00 -5.04
CA GLN A 122 -16.42 -10.45 -3.90
C GLN A 122 -16.67 -11.93 -3.58
N GLY A 123 -15.61 -12.62 -3.17
CA GLY A 123 -15.65 -14.01 -2.73
C GLY A 123 -15.77 -14.19 -1.22
N SER A 124 -15.11 -15.24 -0.72
CA SER A 124 -15.21 -15.67 0.69
C SER A 124 -14.14 -15.09 1.63
N VAL A 125 -13.35 -14.10 1.19
CA VAL A 125 -12.34 -13.40 2.00
C VAL A 125 -12.83 -11.98 2.32
N GLY A 126 -12.50 -11.45 3.50
CA GLY A 126 -12.91 -10.11 3.96
C GLY A 126 -12.13 -8.96 3.31
N ASP A 127 -11.72 -9.10 2.06
CA ASP A 127 -10.93 -8.14 1.29
C ASP A 127 -11.77 -7.07 0.58
N CYS A 128 -12.98 -6.79 1.09
CA CYS A 128 -13.93 -5.86 0.46
C CYS A 128 -13.32 -4.50 0.13
N TRP A 129 -12.38 -4.03 0.95
CA TRP A 129 -11.62 -2.81 0.75
C TRP A 129 -10.81 -2.83 -0.55
N PHE A 130 -10.18 -3.96 -0.88
CA PHE A 130 -9.39 -4.16 -2.08
C PHE A 130 -10.30 -4.35 -3.30
N VAL A 131 -11.34 -5.16 -3.17
CA VAL A 131 -12.33 -5.35 -4.25
C VAL A 131 -13.05 -4.03 -4.61
N ALA A 132 -13.36 -3.20 -3.62
CA ALA A 132 -13.85 -1.83 -3.84
C ALA A 132 -12.79 -0.95 -4.53
N SER A 133 -11.52 -1.07 -4.16
CA SER A 133 -10.45 -0.33 -4.86
C SER A 133 -10.35 -0.71 -6.34
N LEU A 134 -10.49 -2.00 -6.67
CA LEU A 134 -10.52 -2.48 -8.06
C LEU A 134 -11.72 -1.92 -8.82
N ALA A 135 -12.88 -1.78 -8.18
CA ALA A 135 -14.06 -1.17 -8.79
C ALA A 135 -13.86 0.32 -9.08
N VAL A 136 -13.18 1.07 -8.20
CA VAL A 136 -12.82 2.46 -8.47
C VAL A 136 -11.85 2.56 -9.66
N ILE A 137 -10.88 1.65 -9.74
CA ILE A 137 -9.85 1.68 -10.79
C ILE A 137 -10.38 1.22 -12.14
N SER A 138 -11.18 0.15 -12.20
CA SER A 138 -11.79 -0.34 -13.45
C SER A 138 -12.85 0.61 -14.00
N ASN A 139 -13.40 1.50 -13.17
CA ASN A 139 -14.28 2.59 -13.64
C ASN A 139 -13.54 3.60 -14.53
N ILE A 140 -12.21 3.67 -14.46
CA ILE A 140 -11.39 4.53 -15.31
C ILE A 140 -10.89 3.71 -16.51
N PRO A 141 -11.34 4.03 -17.73
CA PRO A 141 -11.01 3.22 -18.90
C PRO A 141 -9.51 3.03 -19.11
N GLY A 142 -9.06 1.78 -19.15
CA GLY A 142 -7.66 1.44 -19.44
C GLY A 142 -6.70 1.57 -18.26
N LEU A 143 -7.15 2.00 -17.07
CA LEU A 143 -6.27 2.18 -15.92
C LEU A 143 -5.88 0.84 -15.28
N LEU A 144 -6.85 -0.06 -15.08
CA LEU A 144 -6.59 -1.38 -14.50
C LEU A 144 -5.72 -2.24 -15.43
N GLU A 145 -5.97 -2.19 -16.74
CA GLU A 145 -5.26 -2.99 -17.74
C GLU A 145 -3.77 -2.69 -17.77
N GLN A 146 -3.36 -1.49 -17.34
CA GLN A 146 -1.97 -1.10 -17.23
C GLN A 146 -1.21 -1.84 -16.10
N LEU A 147 -1.92 -2.45 -15.16
CA LEU A 147 -1.31 -3.26 -14.10
C LEU A 147 -0.95 -4.67 -14.57
N CYS A 148 -1.66 -5.20 -15.57
CA CYS A 148 -1.30 -6.45 -16.23
C CYS A 148 -0.26 -6.17 -17.32
N VAL A 149 1.02 -6.38 -16.99
CA VAL A 149 2.14 -6.04 -17.87
C VAL A 149 2.25 -7.01 -19.04
N LYS A 150 2.21 -8.31 -18.76
CA LYS A 150 2.38 -9.36 -19.77
C LYS A 150 1.73 -10.65 -19.32
N ARG A 151 1.20 -11.42 -20.28
CA ARG A 151 0.58 -12.72 -19.99
C ARG A 151 0.69 -13.66 -21.19
N ASN A 152 0.57 -14.95 -20.90
CA ASN A 152 0.43 -16.00 -21.89
C ASN A 152 -0.56 -17.06 -21.38
N GLU A 153 -1.78 -17.01 -21.90
CA GLU A 153 -2.91 -17.85 -21.46
C GLU A 153 -2.74 -19.33 -21.85
N GLN A 154 -1.89 -19.64 -22.85
CA GLN A 154 -1.58 -21.01 -23.24
C GLN A 154 -0.69 -21.69 -22.18
N VAL A 155 0.34 -20.99 -21.74
CA VAL A 155 1.26 -21.44 -20.68
C VAL A 155 0.62 -21.28 -19.29
N GLY A 156 -0.31 -20.34 -19.14
CA GLY A 156 -0.99 -20.05 -17.89
C GLY A 156 -0.17 -19.17 -16.96
N VAL A 157 0.55 -18.17 -17.50
CA VAL A 157 1.40 -17.23 -16.73
C VAL A 157 0.94 -15.78 -16.93
N TYR A 158 0.89 -15.03 -15.83
CA TYR A 158 0.38 -13.65 -15.80
C TYR A 158 1.29 -12.79 -14.92
N GLY A 159 1.81 -11.70 -15.48
CA GLY A 159 2.69 -10.74 -14.81
C GLY A 159 1.96 -9.43 -14.52
N PHE A 160 2.06 -8.99 -13.27
CA PHE A 160 1.43 -7.80 -12.73
C PHE A 160 2.44 -6.85 -12.10
N ILE A 161 2.07 -5.59 -11.95
CA ILE A 161 2.79 -4.62 -11.13
C ILE A 161 1.87 -3.98 -10.09
N PHE A 162 2.41 -3.70 -8.91
CA PHE A 162 1.73 -2.99 -7.83
C PHE A 162 2.68 -1.95 -7.24
N PHE A 163 2.14 -0.90 -6.65
CA PHE A 163 2.90 0.10 -5.93
C PHE A 163 2.94 -0.26 -4.45
N LYS A 164 4.12 -0.54 -3.91
CA LYS A 164 4.32 -0.91 -2.50
C LYS A 164 5.47 -0.10 -1.91
N ASP A 165 5.28 0.41 -0.70
CA ASP A 165 6.32 1.11 0.07
C ASP A 165 7.06 2.19 -0.75
N GLY A 166 6.33 2.91 -1.58
CA GLY A 166 6.85 4.02 -2.37
C GLY A 166 7.52 3.64 -3.70
N ASP A 167 7.45 2.38 -4.12
CA ASP A 167 7.97 1.94 -5.41
C ASP A 167 7.10 0.87 -6.11
N TRP A 168 7.34 0.64 -7.40
CA TRP A 168 6.63 -0.36 -8.20
C TRP A 168 7.33 -1.71 -8.12
N VAL A 169 6.61 -2.72 -7.68
CA VAL A 169 7.04 -4.12 -7.62
C VAL A 169 6.30 -4.95 -8.66
N SER A 170 6.99 -5.91 -9.26
CA SER A 170 6.38 -6.87 -10.19
C SER A 170 6.14 -8.21 -9.52
N THR A 171 5.05 -8.88 -9.87
CA THR A 171 4.76 -10.25 -9.44
C THR A 171 4.25 -11.07 -10.61
N VAL A 172 4.57 -12.36 -10.63
CA VAL A 172 4.12 -13.29 -11.66
C VAL A 172 3.39 -14.44 -10.99
N VAL A 173 2.20 -14.79 -11.48
CA VAL A 173 1.35 -15.88 -10.95
C VAL A 173 0.92 -16.82 -12.06
N ASP A 174 0.59 -18.06 -11.67
CA ASP A 174 -0.05 -19.04 -12.55
C ASP A 174 -1.60 -18.95 -12.55
N ASP A 175 -2.24 -19.72 -13.45
CA ASP A 175 -3.71 -19.79 -13.58
C ASP A 175 -4.43 -20.79 -12.65
N GLN A 176 -3.77 -21.31 -11.60
CA GLN A 176 -4.44 -22.15 -10.60
C GLN A 176 -5.32 -21.29 -9.68
N LEU A 177 -6.58 -21.68 -9.49
CA LEU A 177 -7.56 -21.02 -8.61
C LEU A 177 -8.26 -22.04 -7.71
N LEU A 178 -8.67 -21.58 -6.53
CA LEU A 178 -9.50 -22.35 -5.60
C LEU A 178 -10.96 -22.28 -6.01
N TYR A 179 -11.64 -23.42 -5.94
CA TYR A 179 -13.06 -23.53 -6.24
C TYR A 179 -13.81 -24.28 -5.14
N ARG A 180 -15.11 -24.02 -5.05
CA ARG A 180 -16.08 -24.79 -4.28
C ARG A 180 -17.13 -25.40 -5.18
N ILE A 181 -17.80 -26.43 -4.68
CA ILE A 181 -19.00 -26.99 -5.30
C ILE A 181 -20.19 -26.43 -4.55
N ASN A 182 -21.05 -25.72 -5.27
CA ASN A 182 -22.33 -25.26 -4.73
C ASN A 182 -23.20 -26.48 -4.45
N GLN A 183 -23.60 -26.68 -3.19
CA GLN A 183 -24.33 -27.87 -2.74
C GLN A 183 -25.73 -27.98 -3.36
N LEU A 184 -26.34 -26.85 -3.73
CA LEU A 184 -27.67 -26.81 -4.33
C LEU A 184 -27.63 -27.03 -5.84
N SER A 185 -26.71 -26.35 -6.54
CA SER A 185 -26.65 -26.38 -8.01
C SER A 185 -25.72 -27.46 -8.57
N GLY A 186 -24.83 -28.00 -7.73
CA GLY A 186 -23.73 -28.90 -8.13
C GLY A 186 -22.67 -28.24 -9.01
N ARG A 187 -22.76 -26.92 -9.24
CA ARG A 187 -21.82 -26.17 -10.08
C ARG A 187 -20.53 -25.86 -9.34
N ARG A 188 -19.45 -25.72 -10.09
CA ARG A 188 -18.17 -25.20 -9.57
C ARG A 188 -18.23 -23.68 -9.60
N GLU A 189 -17.90 -23.07 -8.47
CA GLU A 189 -17.79 -21.63 -8.30
C GLU A 189 -16.39 -21.32 -7.76
N LEU A 190 -15.83 -20.16 -8.11
CA LEU A 190 -14.60 -19.72 -7.48
C LEU A 190 -14.83 -19.48 -5.98
N TYR A 191 -13.79 -19.76 -5.20
CA TYR A 191 -13.88 -19.63 -3.75
C TYR A 191 -13.74 -18.18 -3.28
N PHE A 192 -12.78 -17.46 -3.89
CA PHE A 192 -12.55 -16.04 -3.70
C PHE A 192 -13.25 -15.23 -4.80
N SER A 193 -12.73 -14.05 -5.15
CA SER A 193 -13.38 -13.16 -6.11
C SER A 193 -13.66 -13.83 -7.46
N SER A 194 -14.73 -13.42 -8.13
CA SER A 194 -15.10 -13.92 -9.45
C SER A 194 -15.64 -12.81 -10.34
N CYS A 195 -15.45 -12.96 -11.65
CA CYS A 195 -16.12 -12.11 -12.61
C CYS A 195 -17.60 -12.52 -12.76
N HIS A 196 -18.51 -11.56 -12.97
CA HIS A 196 -19.93 -11.84 -13.24
C HIS A 196 -20.12 -12.73 -14.47
N GLU A 197 -19.31 -12.54 -15.52
CA GLU A 197 -19.19 -13.53 -16.60
C GLU A 197 -18.19 -14.62 -16.18
N GLU A 198 -18.67 -15.86 -16.03
CA GLU A 198 -17.87 -17.00 -15.56
C GLU A 198 -16.58 -17.24 -16.36
N ARG A 199 -16.54 -16.85 -17.64
CA ARG A 199 -15.37 -17.07 -18.51
C ARG A 199 -14.31 -15.99 -18.40
N GLU A 200 -14.60 -14.88 -17.73
CA GLU A 200 -13.66 -13.80 -17.49
C GLU A 200 -12.86 -14.06 -16.21
N SER A 201 -11.58 -13.72 -16.21
CA SER A 201 -10.64 -14.20 -15.18
C SER A 201 -9.64 -13.16 -14.69
N TRP A 202 -9.76 -11.89 -15.09
CA TRP A 202 -8.85 -10.85 -14.65
C TRP A 202 -8.93 -10.64 -13.13
N LEU A 203 -10.14 -10.63 -12.56
CA LEU A 203 -10.37 -10.33 -11.15
C LEU A 203 -9.72 -11.37 -10.21
N PRO A 204 -10.03 -12.68 -10.32
CA PRO A 204 -9.41 -13.68 -9.46
C PRO A 204 -7.88 -13.77 -9.61
N LEU A 205 -7.35 -13.48 -10.81
CA LEU A 205 -5.90 -13.46 -11.01
C LEU A 205 -5.24 -12.20 -10.43
N MET A 206 -5.92 -11.05 -10.45
CA MET A 206 -5.46 -9.83 -9.82
C MET A 206 -5.46 -9.96 -8.29
N GLU A 207 -6.55 -10.49 -7.71
CA GLU A 207 -6.66 -10.80 -6.28
C GLU A 207 -5.58 -11.79 -5.85
N LYS A 208 -5.35 -12.87 -6.62
CA LYS A 208 -4.26 -13.81 -6.36
C LYS A 208 -2.88 -13.15 -6.39
N ALA A 209 -2.62 -12.31 -7.38
CA ALA A 209 -1.35 -11.60 -7.50
C ALA A 209 -1.15 -10.63 -6.32
N TYR A 210 -2.23 -10.00 -5.87
CA TYR A 210 -2.24 -9.13 -4.70
C TYR A 210 -2.02 -9.90 -3.40
N ALA A 211 -2.69 -11.05 -3.21
CA ALA A 211 -2.46 -11.95 -2.08
C ALA A 211 -1.00 -12.42 -2.03
N LYS A 212 -0.43 -12.84 -3.17
CA LYS A 212 0.97 -13.26 -3.26
C LYS A 212 1.94 -12.17 -2.78
N ILE A 213 1.76 -10.92 -3.19
CA ILE A 213 2.63 -9.82 -2.73
C ILE A 213 2.35 -9.39 -1.29
N HIS A 214 1.32 -9.94 -0.64
CA HIS A 214 1.00 -9.80 0.78
C HIS A 214 1.34 -11.06 1.59
N GLY A 215 1.87 -12.10 0.94
CA GLY A 215 2.22 -13.38 1.57
C GLY A 215 1.15 -14.45 1.38
N ASP A 216 -0.12 -14.11 1.61
CA ASP A 216 -1.25 -15.05 1.62
C ASP A 216 -2.61 -14.33 1.45
N TYR A 217 -3.70 -15.08 1.35
CA TYR A 217 -5.06 -14.53 1.23
C TYR A 217 -5.63 -13.97 2.55
N GLU A 218 -5.32 -14.55 3.70
CA GLU A 218 -5.78 -14.08 5.02
C GLU A 218 -5.21 -12.70 5.35
N SER A 219 -4.00 -12.39 4.90
CA SER A 219 -3.38 -11.07 5.02
C SER A 219 -4.12 -9.95 4.25
N LEU A 220 -5.11 -10.31 3.41
CA LEU A 220 -6.01 -9.36 2.76
C LEU A 220 -7.28 -9.08 3.57
N ASP A 221 -7.56 -9.83 4.63
CA ASP A 221 -8.71 -9.62 5.49
C ASP A 221 -8.57 -8.31 6.27
N GLY A 222 -9.53 -7.40 6.08
CA GLY A 222 -9.51 -6.08 6.70
C GLY A 222 -8.52 -5.09 6.06
N GLY A 223 -9.03 -3.91 5.72
CA GLY A 223 -8.20 -2.83 5.19
C GLY A 223 -9.02 -1.63 4.75
N TYR A 224 -8.35 -0.71 4.07
CA TYR A 224 -8.93 0.58 3.70
C TYR A 224 -8.86 0.80 2.20
N THR A 225 -9.98 1.18 1.59
CA THR A 225 -10.07 1.31 0.12
C THR A 225 -9.06 2.32 -0.42
N ALA A 226 -8.77 3.41 0.29
CA ALA A 226 -7.77 4.38 -0.14
C ALA A 226 -6.37 3.76 -0.27
N GLU A 227 -6.01 2.83 0.61
CA GLU A 227 -4.73 2.12 0.59
C GLU A 227 -4.64 1.17 -0.60
N GLY A 228 -5.73 0.47 -0.92
CA GLY A 228 -5.80 -0.38 -2.13
C GLY A 228 -5.66 0.45 -3.41
N ILE A 229 -6.33 1.62 -3.46
CA ILE A 229 -6.20 2.55 -4.59
C ILE A 229 -4.75 3.07 -4.71
N GLU A 230 -4.10 3.42 -3.59
CA GLU A 230 -2.69 3.81 -3.59
C GLU A 230 -1.80 2.70 -4.17
N ASP A 231 -2.02 1.45 -3.77
CA ASP A 231 -1.22 0.32 -4.23
C ASP A 231 -1.47 -0.02 -5.71
N LEU A 232 -2.64 0.35 -6.24
CA LEU A 232 -2.99 0.18 -7.65
C LEU A 232 -2.57 1.37 -8.52
N THR A 233 -2.19 2.53 -7.96
CA THR A 233 -1.95 3.76 -8.75
C THR A 233 -0.63 4.47 -8.49
N GLY A 234 -0.03 4.29 -7.32
CA GLY A 234 1.07 5.12 -6.82
C GLY A 234 0.63 6.48 -6.27
N GLY A 235 -0.68 6.68 -6.08
CA GLY A 235 -1.27 7.88 -5.48
C GLY A 235 -0.94 8.07 -4.00
N THR A 236 -1.72 8.90 -3.32
CA THR A 236 -1.58 9.12 -1.86
C THR A 236 -2.91 8.92 -1.16
N ALA A 237 -2.98 7.88 -0.32
CA ALA A 237 -4.13 7.60 0.52
C ALA A 237 -4.25 8.61 1.67
N SER A 238 -5.48 9.05 1.92
CA SER A 238 -5.90 9.87 3.06
C SER A 238 -7.32 9.48 3.44
N MET A 239 -7.65 9.59 4.72
CA MET A 239 -9.01 9.36 5.19
C MET A 239 -9.53 10.57 5.95
N MET A 240 -10.84 10.73 5.93
CA MET A 240 -11.53 11.79 6.66
C MET A 240 -12.90 11.30 7.13
N PHE A 241 -13.32 11.79 8.30
CA PHE A 241 -14.70 11.61 8.73
C PHE A 241 -15.61 12.60 8.00
N THR A 242 -16.78 12.14 7.59
CA THR A 242 -17.80 13.01 6.99
C THR A 242 -18.32 14.06 7.98
N SER A 243 -18.27 13.78 9.28
CA SER A 243 -18.59 14.71 10.36
C SER A 243 -17.62 15.89 10.46
N ASP A 244 -16.39 15.72 10.01
CA ASP A 244 -15.32 16.72 10.12
C ASP A 244 -15.30 17.69 8.92
N ILE A 245 -16.22 17.50 7.95
CA ILE A 245 -16.40 18.40 6.82
C ILE A 245 -17.09 19.67 7.31
N LEU A 246 -16.29 20.73 7.48
CA LEU A 246 -16.78 22.04 7.94
C LEU A 246 -17.73 22.70 6.92
N ASP A 247 -17.32 22.76 5.65
CA ASP A 247 -18.07 23.38 4.56
C ASP A 247 -18.35 22.33 3.49
N LYS A 248 -19.59 21.82 3.50
CA LYS A 248 -20.06 20.77 2.60
C LYS A 248 -20.20 21.26 1.15
N ASP A 249 -20.46 22.55 0.95
CA ASP A 249 -20.56 23.14 -0.38
C ASP A 249 -19.18 23.27 -1.00
N ARG A 250 -18.22 23.82 -0.24
CA ARG A 250 -16.82 23.90 -0.68
C ARG A 250 -16.22 22.52 -0.90
N PHE A 251 -16.50 21.54 -0.04
CA PHE A 251 -16.04 20.17 -0.25
C PHE A 251 -16.59 19.55 -1.53
N TRP A 252 -17.85 19.83 -1.86
CA TRP A 252 -18.42 19.39 -3.13
C TRP A 252 -17.67 19.98 -4.32
N GLU A 253 -17.44 21.30 -4.31
CA GLU A 253 -16.78 22.01 -5.41
C GLU A 253 -15.29 21.64 -5.57
N GLU A 254 -14.56 21.50 -4.46
CA GLU A 254 -13.10 21.32 -4.47
C GLU A 254 -12.65 19.85 -4.48
N GLU A 255 -13.44 18.92 -3.93
CA GLU A 255 -13.06 17.52 -3.78
C GLU A 255 -14.00 16.55 -4.53
N MET A 256 -15.32 16.64 -4.32
CA MET A 256 -16.25 15.68 -4.96
C MET A 256 -16.25 15.82 -6.49
N LYS A 257 -16.27 17.05 -7.02
CA LYS A 257 -16.18 17.31 -8.47
C LYS A 257 -14.86 16.85 -9.10
N GLU A 258 -13.85 16.52 -8.30
CA GLU A 258 -12.55 16.01 -8.74
C GLU A 258 -12.46 14.48 -8.76
N VAL A 259 -13.53 13.77 -8.37
CA VAL A 259 -13.67 12.31 -8.50
C VAL A 259 -13.45 11.89 -9.96
N ASN A 260 -12.65 10.84 -10.17
CA ASN A 260 -12.17 10.32 -11.46
C ASN A 260 -11.27 11.28 -12.28
N LYS A 261 -10.99 12.49 -11.78
CA LYS A 261 -10.08 13.45 -12.45
C LYS A 261 -8.70 13.43 -11.82
N CYS A 262 -8.64 13.77 -10.54
CA CYS A 262 -7.40 13.78 -9.76
C CYS A 262 -7.59 13.23 -8.34
N THR A 263 -8.80 12.84 -7.99
CA THR A 263 -9.15 12.15 -6.74
C THR A 263 -9.91 10.87 -7.08
N LEU A 264 -9.55 9.78 -6.42
CA LEU A 264 -10.27 8.52 -6.43
C LEU A 264 -10.80 8.26 -5.03
N MET A 265 -12.02 7.74 -4.90
CA MET A 265 -12.70 7.70 -3.61
C MET A 265 -13.44 6.39 -3.36
N GLY A 266 -13.31 5.89 -2.13
CA GLY A 266 -14.21 4.92 -1.53
C GLY A 266 -14.93 5.55 -0.33
N CYS A 267 -15.87 4.82 0.25
CA CYS A 267 -16.56 5.23 1.45
C CYS A 267 -16.90 4.02 2.33
N PHE A 268 -17.04 4.27 3.62
CA PHE A 268 -17.22 3.23 4.62
C PHE A 268 -18.19 3.69 5.72
N ILE A 269 -18.84 2.71 6.36
CA ILE A 269 -19.76 2.92 7.48
C ILE A 269 -19.22 2.18 8.69
N GLN A 270 -18.82 2.94 9.72
CA GLN A 270 -18.12 2.40 10.89
C GLN A 270 -19.03 1.78 11.95
N PHE A 271 -20.26 2.26 12.10
CA PHE A 271 -21.18 1.79 13.14
C PHE A 271 -22.36 1.04 12.53
N GLU A 272 -22.72 -0.08 13.15
CA GLU A 272 -23.98 -0.76 12.87
C GLU A 272 -25.12 0.15 13.32
N GLU A 273 -25.88 0.69 12.37
CA GLU A 273 -27.20 1.20 12.70
C GLU A 273 -28.09 0.00 13.08
N GLU A 274 -28.99 0.16 14.05
CA GLU A 274 -29.90 -0.91 14.54
C GLU A 274 -30.74 -1.57 13.42
N ASN A 275 -30.75 -1.02 12.20
CA ASN A 275 -31.45 -1.61 11.06
C ASN A 275 -30.81 -1.22 9.70
N PRO A 276 -29.73 -1.90 9.25
CA PRO A 276 -29.08 -1.62 7.97
C PRO A 276 -30.00 -1.85 6.76
N GLU A 277 -31.03 -2.70 6.90
CA GLU A 277 -32.04 -2.94 5.86
C GLU A 277 -32.96 -1.74 5.63
N LYS A 278 -33.02 -0.77 6.56
CA LYS A 278 -33.94 0.37 6.45
C LYS A 278 -33.60 1.28 5.26
N HIS A 279 -32.34 1.38 4.89
CA HIS A 279 -31.89 2.20 3.75
C HIS A 279 -31.20 1.42 2.63
N GLY A 280 -30.95 0.12 2.80
CA GLY A 280 -30.34 -0.73 1.79
C GLY A 280 -28.81 -0.60 1.71
N ILE A 281 -28.15 -0.06 2.75
CA ILE A 281 -26.69 0.04 2.83
C ILE A 281 -26.16 -0.81 3.98
N GLN A 282 -25.14 -1.61 3.68
CA GLN A 282 -24.49 -2.52 4.62
C GLN A 282 -23.47 -1.78 5.49
N SER A 283 -23.57 -1.94 6.81
CA SER A 283 -22.57 -1.45 7.77
C SER A 283 -21.34 -2.36 7.83
N GLY A 284 -20.18 -1.83 8.21
CA GLY A 284 -18.93 -2.60 8.30
C GLY A 284 -18.38 -3.02 6.93
N HIS A 285 -18.74 -2.30 5.87
CA HIS A 285 -18.42 -2.68 4.50
C HIS A 285 -17.92 -1.50 3.66
N ALA A 286 -16.95 -1.77 2.77
CA ALA A 286 -16.36 -0.79 1.88
C ALA A 286 -17.18 -0.62 0.59
N TYR A 287 -17.41 0.62 0.20
CA TYR A 287 -18.12 1.00 -1.02
C TYR A 287 -17.21 1.85 -1.92
N SER A 288 -17.50 1.83 -3.22
CA SER A 288 -16.76 2.61 -4.24
C SER A 288 -17.54 3.84 -4.63
N VAL A 289 -16.91 5.02 -4.68
CA VAL A 289 -17.52 6.21 -5.30
C VAL A 289 -17.14 6.21 -6.77
N LEU A 290 -18.10 5.90 -7.64
CA LEU A 290 -17.89 5.75 -9.08
C LEU A 290 -18.02 7.06 -9.84
N ASN A 291 -18.89 7.98 -9.41
CA ASN A 291 -19.08 9.26 -10.11
C ASN A 291 -19.83 10.27 -9.23
N VAL A 292 -19.86 11.52 -9.68
CA VAL A 292 -20.68 12.58 -9.08
C VAL A 292 -21.38 13.38 -10.19
N ALA A 293 -22.55 13.93 -9.90
CA ALA A 293 -23.29 14.75 -10.85
C ALA A 293 -24.13 15.83 -10.17
N GLU A 294 -24.44 16.87 -10.93
CA GLU A 294 -25.48 17.84 -10.59
C GLU A 294 -26.59 17.72 -11.63
N PHE A 295 -27.82 17.48 -11.19
CA PHE A 295 -28.99 17.39 -12.06
C PHE A 295 -30.13 18.19 -11.43
N GLU A 296 -30.67 19.16 -12.18
CA GLU A 296 -31.76 20.04 -11.73
C GLU A 296 -31.56 20.69 -10.35
N GLY A 297 -30.30 20.99 -10.00
CA GLY A 297 -29.93 21.60 -8.72
C GLY A 297 -29.73 20.61 -7.56
N GLU A 298 -29.98 19.31 -7.79
CA GLU A 298 -29.62 18.25 -6.84
C GLU A 298 -28.19 17.74 -7.11
N ARG A 299 -27.43 17.55 -6.03
CA ARG A 299 -26.08 16.95 -6.05
C ARG A 299 -26.18 15.47 -5.75
N LEU A 300 -25.68 14.64 -6.66
CA LEU A 300 -25.83 13.18 -6.61
C LEU A 300 -24.48 12.48 -6.63
N VAL A 301 -24.35 11.42 -5.85
CA VAL A 301 -23.17 10.56 -5.78
C VAL A 301 -23.54 9.19 -6.31
N HIS A 302 -22.75 8.66 -7.24
CA HIS A 302 -22.89 7.30 -7.76
C HIS A 302 -21.97 6.38 -6.98
N VAL A 303 -22.55 5.43 -6.27
CA VAL A 303 -21.85 4.54 -5.33
C VAL A 303 -22.03 3.10 -5.80
N ARG A 304 -21.07 2.24 -5.48
CA ARG A 304 -21.14 0.81 -5.77
C ARG A 304 -20.79 -0.07 -4.57
N ASN A 305 -21.66 -1.04 -4.32
CA ASN A 305 -21.44 -2.18 -3.44
C ASN A 305 -20.59 -3.26 -4.18
N PRO A 306 -19.41 -3.63 -3.69
CA PRO A 306 -18.56 -4.64 -4.33
C PRO A 306 -19.16 -6.07 -4.31
N TRP A 307 -20.22 -6.32 -3.54
CA TRP A 307 -20.98 -7.58 -3.64
C TRP A 307 -21.80 -7.71 -4.93
N GLY A 308 -21.97 -6.63 -5.68
CA GLY A 308 -22.77 -6.61 -6.89
C GLY A 308 -24.27 -6.81 -6.65
N LYS A 309 -24.74 -6.51 -5.44
CA LYS A 309 -26.13 -6.60 -4.97
C LYS A 309 -26.30 -5.75 -3.72
N ILE A 310 -27.54 -5.56 -3.27
CA ILE A 310 -27.92 -4.76 -2.08
C ILE A 310 -27.57 -3.29 -2.30
N GLU A 311 -28.62 -2.52 -2.58
CA GLU A 311 -28.55 -1.15 -3.06
C GLU A 311 -29.41 -0.21 -2.21
N TRP A 312 -29.07 1.07 -2.26
CA TRP A 312 -29.85 2.15 -1.69
C TRP A 312 -31.32 2.08 -2.08
N ASN A 313 -32.23 2.29 -1.12
CA ASN A 313 -33.67 2.20 -1.34
C ASN A 313 -34.42 3.55 -1.18
N GLY A 314 -33.70 4.67 -1.05
CA GLY A 314 -34.28 6.01 -0.89
C GLY A 314 -34.39 6.80 -2.20
N ASP A 315 -34.37 8.13 -2.11
CA ASP A 315 -34.40 9.01 -3.29
C ASP A 315 -33.25 8.69 -4.26
N TRP A 316 -33.54 8.62 -5.57
CA TRP A 316 -32.57 8.23 -6.62
C TRP A 316 -32.08 6.78 -6.57
N SER A 317 -32.67 5.93 -5.73
CA SER A 317 -32.56 4.47 -5.88
C SER A 317 -33.07 4.00 -7.24
N ASP A 318 -32.74 2.77 -7.63
CA ASP A 318 -33.19 2.15 -8.88
C ASP A 318 -34.71 2.18 -9.08
N GLN A 319 -35.46 2.09 -7.98
CA GLN A 319 -36.93 2.09 -7.98
C GLN A 319 -37.54 3.48 -7.73
N SER A 320 -36.72 4.54 -7.69
CA SER A 320 -37.17 5.89 -7.36
C SER A 320 -38.01 6.50 -8.49
N GLU A 321 -39.16 7.09 -8.13
CA GLU A 321 -40.01 7.82 -9.07
C GLU A 321 -39.37 9.12 -9.61
N LYS A 322 -38.21 9.53 -9.06
CA LYS A 322 -37.46 10.70 -9.51
C LYS A 322 -36.79 10.51 -10.88
N TRP A 323 -36.66 9.28 -11.37
CA TRP A 323 -36.04 9.01 -12.67
C TRP A 323 -36.94 9.47 -13.83
N THR A 324 -36.59 10.62 -14.40
CA THR A 324 -37.16 11.11 -15.67
C THR A 324 -36.34 10.62 -16.86
N PRO A 325 -36.90 10.55 -18.09
CA PRO A 325 -36.14 10.19 -19.29
C PRO A 325 -34.88 11.06 -19.48
N GLU A 326 -34.96 12.35 -19.12
CA GLU A 326 -33.85 13.29 -19.14
C GLU A 326 -32.77 12.92 -18.10
N ALA A 327 -33.18 12.59 -16.87
CA ALA A 327 -32.27 12.18 -15.82
C ALA A 327 -31.57 10.85 -16.15
N ILE A 328 -32.32 9.88 -16.69
CA ILE A 328 -31.79 8.58 -17.11
C ILE A 328 -30.70 8.78 -18.17
N SER A 329 -30.96 9.62 -19.18
CA SER A 329 -29.97 9.90 -20.21
C SER A 329 -28.77 10.69 -19.69
N ALA A 330 -28.97 11.65 -18.78
CA ALA A 330 -27.91 12.50 -18.27
C ALA A 330 -26.96 11.76 -17.31
N LEU A 331 -27.53 10.93 -16.43
CA LEU A 331 -26.82 10.18 -15.40
C LEU A 331 -26.42 8.78 -15.85
N LYS A 332 -26.83 8.37 -17.07
CA LYS A 332 -26.60 7.04 -17.65
C LYS A 332 -27.08 5.93 -16.71
N PHE A 333 -28.27 6.12 -16.18
CA PHE A 333 -28.90 5.16 -15.28
C PHE A 333 -29.33 3.89 -16.05
N GLU A 334 -29.13 2.74 -15.43
CA GLU A 334 -29.61 1.44 -15.88
C GLU A 334 -30.31 0.77 -14.69
N GLU A 335 -31.60 0.42 -14.84
CA GLU A 335 -32.36 -0.24 -13.77
C GLU A 335 -31.93 -1.70 -13.65
N LYS A 336 -31.04 -1.99 -12.70
CA LYS A 336 -30.42 -3.32 -12.57
C LYS A 336 -29.80 -3.47 -11.18
N ASN A 337 -30.18 -4.54 -10.48
CA ASN A 337 -29.56 -4.92 -9.21
C ASN A 337 -28.14 -5.47 -9.44
N ASP A 338 -27.16 -4.57 -9.54
CA ASP A 338 -25.74 -4.85 -9.74
C ASP A 338 -24.83 -4.16 -8.72
N GLY A 339 -25.44 -3.68 -7.62
CA GLY A 339 -24.80 -3.00 -6.51
C GLY A 339 -24.54 -1.52 -6.76
N ARG A 340 -24.92 -0.96 -7.92
CA ARG A 340 -24.73 0.46 -8.23
C ARG A 340 -25.98 1.26 -7.95
N PHE A 341 -25.82 2.44 -7.39
CA PHE A 341 -26.96 3.32 -7.13
C PHE A 341 -26.53 4.77 -7.07
N TRP A 342 -27.44 5.65 -7.47
CA TRP A 342 -27.31 7.08 -7.20
C TRP A 342 -27.96 7.42 -5.87
N MET A 343 -27.40 8.39 -5.16
CA MET A 343 -28.01 8.91 -3.94
C MET A 343 -27.73 10.41 -3.77
N PRO A 344 -28.59 11.14 -3.05
CA PRO A 344 -28.35 12.54 -2.70
C PRO A 344 -27.06 12.71 -1.90
N TYR A 345 -26.25 13.72 -2.23
CA TYR A 345 -25.02 14.05 -1.52
C TYR A 345 -25.24 14.31 -0.01
N LYS A 346 -26.40 14.86 0.35
CA LYS A 346 -26.78 15.08 1.75
C LYS A 346 -26.92 13.75 2.51
N ASP A 347 -27.53 12.74 1.90
CA ASP A 347 -27.68 11.42 2.49
C ASP A 347 -26.37 10.65 2.49
N PHE A 348 -25.57 10.80 1.44
CA PHE A 348 -24.21 10.25 1.37
C PHE A 348 -23.38 10.67 2.59
N LEU A 349 -23.31 11.98 2.88
CA LEU A 349 -22.58 12.49 4.04
C LEU A 349 -23.19 12.12 5.40
N ARG A 350 -24.47 11.76 5.44
CA ARG A 350 -25.17 11.37 6.67
C ARG A 350 -24.94 9.91 7.00
N ILE A 351 -24.91 9.05 5.98
CA ILE A 351 -24.85 7.59 6.11
C ILE A 351 -23.42 7.09 6.15
N PHE A 352 -22.58 7.53 5.21
CA PHE A 352 -21.18 7.16 5.20
C PHE A 352 -20.43 7.98 6.25
N THR A 353 -19.74 7.30 7.15
CA THR A 353 -19.02 7.94 8.26
C THR A 353 -17.61 8.33 7.86
N THR A 354 -17.02 7.58 6.93
CA THR A 354 -15.61 7.72 6.54
C THR A 354 -15.51 7.78 5.02
N LEU A 355 -14.70 8.73 4.53
CA LEU A 355 -14.32 8.84 3.13
C LEU A 355 -12.86 8.39 2.97
N ASP A 356 -12.67 7.42 2.09
CA ASP A 356 -11.38 6.91 1.65
C ASP A 356 -10.95 7.68 0.42
N ARG A 357 -10.00 8.61 0.57
CA ARG A 357 -9.56 9.51 -0.50
C ARG A 357 -8.14 9.15 -0.96
N CYS A 358 -7.97 8.86 -2.25
CA CYS A 358 -6.65 8.73 -2.86
C CYS A 358 -6.42 9.82 -3.92
N ARG A 359 -5.43 10.68 -3.69
CA ARG A 359 -4.97 11.66 -4.68
C ARG A 359 -4.12 10.94 -5.72
N VAL A 360 -4.47 11.09 -6.98
CA VAL A 360 -3.71 10.51 -8.11
C VAL A 360 -2.99 11.61 -8.89
N PHE A 361 -1.95 11.21 -9.61
CA PHE A 361 -1.05 12.13 -10.30
C PHE A 361 -0.96 11.81 -11.78
N ASP A 362 -1.03 12.85 -12.60
CA ASP A 362 -0.78 12.77 -14.03
C ASP A 362 0.72 12.83 -14.35
N ALA A 363 1.07 12.72 -15.63
CA ALA A 363 2.44 12.75 -16.13
C ALA A 363 3.19 14.09 -15.89
N THR A 364 2.51 15.15 -15.46
CA THR A 364 3.13 16.44 -15.13
C THR A 364 3.72 16.49 -13.72
N TRP A 365 3.46 15.47 -12.91
CA TRP A 365 4.04 15.31 -11.57
C TRP A 365 5.30 14.46 -11.62
N SER A 366 6.23 14.80 -10.73
CA SER A 366 7.42 14.02 -10.43
C SER A 366 7.38 13.60 -8.96
N VAL A 367 8.05 12.49 -8.64
CA VAL A 367 8.16 12.00 -7.26
C VAL A 367 9.61 11.71 -6.89
N ALA A 368 10.07 12.36 -5.82
CA ALA A 368 11.31 12.01 -5.14
C ALA A 368 10.99 11.20 -3.88
N SER A 369 11.75 10.14 -3.60
CA SER A 369 11.56 9.34 -2.40
C SER A 369 12.88 8.99 -1.70
N SER A 370 12.83 8.86 -0.38
CA SER A 370 13.98 8.45 0.44
C SER A 370 13.51 7.75 1.70
N TRP A 371 14.24 6.70 2.10
CA TRP A 371 13.97 5.92 3.30
C TRP A 371 15.12 6.06 4.31
N ILE A 372 14.79 6.23 5.60
CA ILE A 372 15.77 6.30 6.69
C ILE A 372 15.36 5.37 7.84
N PRO A 373 16.34 4.80 8.57
CA PRO A 373 16.08 4.26 9.89
C PRO A 373 15.72 5.38 10.87
N TYR A 374 14.80 5.09 11.76
CA TYR A 374 14.26 6.01 12.74
C TYR A 374 14.09 5.33 14.09
N ASN A 375 14.50 5.99 15.16
CA ASN A 375 14.26 5.49 16.51
C ASN A 375 13.09 6.22 17.14
N VAL A 376 12.13 5.46 17.67
CA VAL A 376 10.93 6.05 18.28
C VAL A 376 11.20 6.43 19.73
N SER A 377 11.89 5.57 20.49
CA SER A 377 12.26 5.83 21.88
C SER A 377 13.64 5.26 22.24
N PRO A 378 14.60 6.09 22.71
CA PRO A 378 14.59 7.55 22.69
C PRO A 378 14.66 8.11 21.26
N ARG A 379 13.85 9.13 20.98
CA ARG A 379 13.66 9.66 19.63
C ARG A 379 14.96 10.08 18.96
N SER A 380 15.22 9.59 17.75
CA SER A 380 16.38 10.03 16.96
C SER A 380 16.15 11.39 16.28
N SER A 381 17.25 12.04 15.88
CA SER A 381 17.25 13.31 15.12
C SER A 381 17.00 13.13 13.61
N GLY A 382 16.42 12.00 13.19
CA GLY A 382 16.23 11.66 11.78
C GLY A 382 15.31 12.66 11.09
N HIS A 383 15.71 13.13 9.91
CA HIS A 383 14.96 14.13 9.15
C HIS A 383 15.26 14.02 7.65
N TYR A 384 14.47 14.72 6.85
CA TYR A 384 14.64 14.79 5.41
C TYR A 384 14.84 16.22 4.96
N LYS A 385 15.62 16.41 3.90
CA LYS A 385 15.78 17.70 3.23
C LYS A 385 15.41 17.57 1.78
N PHE A 386 14.62 18.50 1.27
CA PHE A 386 14.33 18.58 -0.16
C PHE A 386 14.46 20.00 -0.69
N VAL A 387 14.75 20.12 -1.99
CA VAL A 387 14.96 21.39 -2.66
C VAL A 387 13.98 21.53 -3.81
N LEU A 388 13.29 22.67 -3.87
CA LEU A 388 12.49 23.07 -5.02
C LEU A 388 13.22 24.18 -5.78
N THR A 389 13.42 23.97 -7.08
CA THR A 389 14.01 24.93 -8.02
C THR A 389 13.00 25.99 -8.48
N LYS A 390 11.70 25.67 -8.42
CA LYS A 390 10.60 26.59 -8.75
C LYS A 390 9.43 26.46 -7.78
N ALA A 391 8.60 27.50 -7.70
CA ALA A 391 7.36 27.42 -6.96
C ALA A 391 6.45 26.35 -7.58
N SER A 392 5.84 25.51 -6.75
CA SER A 392 5.14 24.32 -7.20
C SER A 392 4.08 23.85 -6.20
N LYS A 393 3.01 23.23 -6.70
CA LYS A 393 2.12 22.43 -5.86
C LYS A 393 2.89 21.18 -5.44
N THR A 394 2.86 20.87 -4.15
CA THR A 394 3.64 19.81 -3.56
C THR A 394 2.77 18.98 -2.61
N VAL A 395 2.92 17.65 -2.71
CA VAL A 395 2.33 16.70 -1.76
C VAL A 395 3.47 15.99 -1.06
N ILE A 396 3.49 16.05 0.26
CA ILE A 396 4.50 15.40 1.09
C ILE A 396 3.84 14.24 1.81
N VAL A 397 4.41 13.04 1.70
CA VAL A 397 3.90 11.81 2.32
C VAL A 397 5.00 11.19 3.17
N LEU A 398 4.72 10.97 4.45
CA LEU A 398 5.53 10.15 5.32
C LEU A 398 4.83 8.80 5.48
N SER A 399 5.55 7.71 5.23
CA SER A 399 5.05 6.34 5.27
C SER A 399 5.93 5.47 6.16
N GLN A 400 5.32 4.47 6.77
CA GLN A 400 5.99 3.30 7.31
C GLN A 400 5.72 2.10 6.39
N PRO A 401 6.51 1.01 6.47
CA PRO A 401 6.27 -0.18 5.66
C PRO A 401 4.88 -0.76 5.89
N ASP A 402 4.28 -1.35 4.86
CA ASP A 402 2.98 -2.00 4.98
C ASP A 402 3.02 -3.27 5.83
N THR A 403 2.49 -3.21 7.06
CA THR A 403 2.54 -4.29 8.04
C THR A 403 1.75 -5.54 7.63
N ARG A 404 0.82 -5.46 6.67
CA ARG A 404 -0.01 -6.61 6.23
C ARG A 404 0.83 -7.76 5.70
N TYR A 405 1.88 -7.46 4.94
CA TYR A 405 2.80 -8.44 4.38
C TYR A 405 3.47 -9.33 5.46
N TYR A 406 3.55 -8.81 6.68
CA TYR A 406 4.34 -9.41 7.74
C TYR A 406 3.50 -10.22 8.72
N GLY A 407 2.17 -10.07 8.66
CA GLY A 407 1.25 -10.92 9.35
C GLY A 407 1.36 -10.99 10.88
N SER A 408 0.94 -12.12 11.46
CA SER A 408 0.71 -12.42 12.90
C SER A 408 1.86 -12.15 13.89
N PHE A 409 2.94 -11.54 13.42
CA PHE A 409 3.75 -10.67 14.27
C PHE A 409 2.97 -9.37 14.52
N GLU A 410 1.87 -9.47 15.27
CA GLU A 410 1.24 -8.29 15.86
C GLU A 410 2.36 -7.51 16.53
N SER A 411 2.62 -6.31 16.01
CA SER A 411 3.50 -5.41 16.72
C SER A 411 2.80 -5.16 18.05
N ASP A 412 3.48 -5.44 19.17
CA ASP A 412 2.99 -5.06 20.51
C ASP A 412 2.67 -3.56 20.61
N PHE A 413 3.00 -2.79 19.56
CA PHE A 413 2.79 -1.37 19.48
C PHE A 413 2.27 -0.91 18.12
N ASP A 414 1.36 0.05 18.16
CA ASP A 414 0.96 0.84 17.03
C ASP A 414 1.82 2.11 16.91
N ASN A 415 2.23 2.41 15.68
CA ASN A 415 2.98 3.63 15.36
C ASN A 415 2.08 4.63 14.64
N THR A 416 1.78 5.75 15.29
CA THR A 416 1.06 6.88 14.68
C THR A 416 2.05 7.89 14.10
N LEU A 417 1.94 8.12 12.79
CA LEU A 417 2.84 9.00 12.06
C LEU A 417 2.32 10.45 12.04
N SER A 418 3.25 11.40 12.20
CA SER A 418 3.06 12.82 11.93
C SER A 418 4.38 13.45 11.50
N PHE A 419 4.37 14.65 10.95
CA PHE A 419 5.59 15.37 10.62
C PHE A 419 5.40 16.89 10.59
N HIS A 420 6.52 17.59 10.66
CA HIS A 420 6.59 19.04 10.52
C HIS A 420 7.46 19.42 9.33
N VAL A 421 7.03 20.42 8.58
CA VAL A 421 7.76 20.98 7.43
C VAL A 421 8.26 22.35 7.82
N TYR A 422 9.56 22.57 7.71
CA TYR A 422 10.23 23.84 7.97
C TYR A 422 10.83 24.40 6.68
N ASN A 423 10.84 25.72 6.52
CA ASN A 423 11.57 26.39 5.44
C ASN A 423 13.05 26.61 5.82
N ASP A 424 13.83 27.19 4.90
CA ASP A 424 15.27 27.45 5.10
C ASP A 424 15.55 28.43 6.26
N ASP A 425 14.60 29.30 6.61
CA ASP A 425 14.69 30.22 7.75
C ASP A 425 14.40 29.52 9.11
N GLY A 426 14.05 28.23 9.09
CA GLY A 426 13.62 27.48 10.29
C GLY A 426 12.17 27.73 10.72
N ASN A 427 11.38 28.43 9.91
CA ASN A 427 9.98 28.69 10.20
C ASN A 427 9.12 27.46 9.84
N LEU A 428 8.21 27.11 10.74
CA LEU A 428 7.25 26.03 10.51
C LEU A 428 6.23 26.44 9.43
N VAL A 429 6.21 25.69 8.34
CA VAL A 429 5.31 25.89 7.19
C VAL A 429 4.03 25.09 7.34
N LYS A 430 4.13 23.80 7.70
CA LYS A 430 2.98 22.89 7.76
C LYS A 430 3.21 21.75 8.75
N ARG A 431 2.12 21.20 9.27
CA ARG A 431 2.10 19.95 10.03
C ARG A 431 1.30 18.91 9.25
N GLY A 432 1.89 17.75 9.01
CA GLY A 432 1.19 16.56 8.54
C GLY A 432 0.74 15.75 9.76
N LYS A 433 -0.55 15.45 9.85
CA LYS A 433 -1.15 14.65 10.91
C LYS A 433 -2.23 13.76 10.33
N LEU A 434 -2.41 12.59 10.91
CA LEU A 434 -3.54 11.73 10.61
C LEU A 434 -4.83 12.38 11.11
N THR A 435 -5.85 12.39 10.25
CA THR A 435 -7.21 12.82 10.61
C THR A 435 -7.99 11.63 11.17
N VAL A 436 -7.82 10.45 10.56
CA VAL A 436 -8.46 9.20 11.00
C VAL A 436 -7.38 8.29 11.61
N PRO A 437 -7.50 7.91 12.90
CA PRO A 437 -6.40 7.29 13.65
C PRO A 437 -6.12 5.84 13.27
N TYR A 438 -7.02 5.17 12.55
CA TYR A 438 -6.90 3.75 12.23
C TYR A 438 -6.08 3.47 10.95
N SER A 439 -5.91 4.46 10.07
CA SER A 439 -5.03 4.35 8.90
C SER A 439 -3.62 4.82 9.24
N LYS A 440 -2.82 3.90 9.74
CA LYS A 440 -1.50 4.23 10.29
C LYS A 440 -0.38 4.15 9.25
N ARG A 441 -0.63 3.59 8.06
CA ARG A 441 0.39 3.32 7.04
C ARG A 441 1.10 4.57 6.54
N SER A 442 0.37 5.66 6.33
CA SER A 442 0.96 6.91 5.85
C SER A 442 0.19 8.15 6.29
N VAL A 443 0.90 9.27 6.37
CA VAL A 443 0.34 10.60 6.61
C VAL A 443 0.83 11.55 5.52
N ASN A 444 -0.05 12.42 5.03
CA ASN A 444 0.31 13.36 3.97
C ASN A 444 -0.20 14.78 4.24
N CYS A 445 0.34 15.73 3.49
CA CYS A 445 -0.22 17.07 3.38
C CYS A 445 0.02 17.68 1.99
N GLU A 446 -0.95 18.48 1.54
CA GLU A 446 -0.86 19.24 0.29
C GLU A 446 -0.62 20.72 0.58
N LEU A 447 0.27 21.33 -0.21
CA LEU A 447 0.64 22.74 -0.07
C LEU A 447 1.22 23.31 -1.36
N ASN A 448 1.14 24.63 -1.52
CA ASN A 448 1.86 25.36 -2.56
C ASN A 448 3.13 25.95 -1.96
N LEU A 449 4.28 25.48 -2.41
CA LEU A 449 5.58 25.90 -1.90
C LEU A 449 6.28 26.84 -2.88
N LYS A 450 7.04 27.79 -2.35
CA LYS A 450 7.96 28.62 -3.14
C LYS A 450 9.24 27.81 -3.44
N ALA A 451 10.01 28.23 -4.43
CA ALA A 451 11.36 27.74 -4.62
C ALA A 451 12.18 27.94 -3.32
N GLY A 452 12.99 26.96 -2.95
CA GLY A 452 13.74 26.99 -1.70
C GLY A 452 14.04 25.61 -1.14
N LYS A 453 14.71 25.59 0.01
CA LYS A 453 15.05 24.38 0.75
C LYS A 453 14.06 24.19 1.89
N TYR A 454 13.71 22.93 2.13
CA TYR A 454 12.77 22.55 3.16
C TYR A 454 13.29 21.37 3.96
N THR A 455 13.01 21.38 5.25
CA THR A 455 13.34 20.27 6.17
C THR A 455 12.05 19.64 6.67
N VAL A 456 11.92 18.33 6.52
CA VAL A 456 10.79 17.55 7.05
C VAL A 456 11.27 16.74 8.25
N VAL A 457 10.67 16.99 9.40
CA VAL A 457 10.98 16.32 10.66
C VAL A 457 9.84 15.36 10.99
N PRO A 458 10.05 14.03 10.93
CA PRO A 458 9.07 13.04 11.32
C PRO A 458 8.87 13.00 12.84
N HIS A 459 7.65 12.74 13.27
CA HIS A 459 7.21 12.58 14.65
C HIS A 459 6.39 11.29 14.73
N VAL A 460 6.88 10.29 15.46
CA VAL A 460 6.20 8.99 15.62
C VAL A 460 5.81 8.84 17.08
N ILE A 461 4.53 8.52 17.32
CA ILE A 461 4.02 8.11 18.62
C ILE A 461 3.86 6.60 18.59
N ARG A 462 4.40 5.91 19.60
CA ARG A 462 4.33 4.45 19.74
C ARG A 462 3.45 4.13 20.95
N GLU A 463 2.36 3.42 20.73
CA GLU A 463 1.36 3.06 21.76
C GLU A 463 1.20 1.55 21.81
N PRO A 464 1.10 0.90 22.99
CA PRO A 464 0.84 -0.53 23.06
C PRO A 464 -0.49 -0.90 22.37
N THR A 465 -0.55 -2.04 21.70
CA THR A 465 -1.78 -2.57 21.09
C THR A 465 -2.79 -3.06 22.14
N ASP A 466 -2.31 -3.53 23.30
CA ASP A 466 -3.12 -4.01 24.42
C ASP A 466 -3.61 -2.88 25.34
N ILE A 467 -4.67 -2.17 24.92
CA ILE A 467 -5.65 -1.64 25.89
C ILE A 467 -6.95 -2.43 25.68
N VAL A 468 -6.89 -3.73 26.01
CA VAL A 468 -8.10 -4.51 26.23
C VAL A 468 -8.58 -4.17 27.63
N VAL A 469 -9.66 -3.39 27.75
CA VAL A 469 -10.42 -3.35 29.01
C VAL A 469 -10.94 -4.77 29.21
N LYS A 470 -10.28 -5.55 30.06
CA LYS A 470 -10.78 -6.85 30.50
C LYS A 470 -12.18 -6.61 31.08
N ARG A 471 -13.22 -6.94 30.31
CA ARG A 471 -14.50 -7.29 30.91
C ARG A 471 -14.21 -8.61 31.60
N GLU A 472 -14.00 -8.56 32.91
CA GLU A 472 -14.07 -9.77 33.70
C GLU A 472 -15.46 -10.36 33.47
N ASP A 473 -15.48 -11.54 32.85
CA ASP A 473 -16.64 -12.42 32.84
C ASP A 473 -16.92 -12.80 34.30
N SER A 474 -17.76 -12.01 34.98
CA SER A 474 -18.46 -12.46 36.17
C SER A 474 -19.85 -12.90 35.74
N ASP A 475 -20.09 -14.20 35.92
CA ASP A 475 -21.39 -14.85 35.85
C ASP A 475 -22.51 -14.05 36.53
N GLU A 476 -23.71 -14.21 35.96
CA GLU A 476 -25.03 -14.00 36.57
C GLU A 476 -25.48 -12.56 36.92
N GLY A 477 -26.52 -12.10 36.21
CA GLY A 477 -27.69 -11.52 36.87
C GLY A 477 -27.75 -10.00 37.07
N GLU A 478 -28.76 -9.42 36.42
CA GLU A 478 -29.58 -8.27 36.85
C GLU A 478 -29.11 -6.81 36.64
N GLU A 479 -30.10 -6.07 36.13
CA GLU A 479 -30.32 -4.63 36.04
C GLU A 479 -29.48 -3.71 36.96
N ASN A 480 -28.86 -2.68 36.38
CA ASN A 480 -29.31 -1.27 36.52
C ASN A 480 -28.30 -0.28 35.91
N ALA A 481 -28.84 0.78 35.30
CA ALA A 481 -28.09 1.87 34.68
C ALA A 481 -27.32 2.75 35.69
N VAL A 482 -26.05 3.09 35.41
CA VAL A 482 -25.39 4.35 35.89
C VAL A 482 -24.35 4.85 34.86
N ARG A 483 -24.29 6.19 34.74
CA ARG A 483 -23.59 7.07 33.79
C ARG A 483 -22.04 7.10 33.91
N PRO A 484 -21.31 7.60 32.88
CA PRO A 484 -19.85 7.70 32.88
C PRO A 484 -19.37 8.90 33.70
N ALA A 485 -18.78 8.65 34.86
CA ALA A 485 -18.03 9.66 35.60
C ALA A 485 -17.03 9.02 36.57
N THR A 486 -15.86 8.62 36.08
CA THR A 486 -14.64 8.56 36.90
C THR A 486 -13.44 8.97 36.06
N ARG A 487 -12.84 10.11 36.43
CA ARG A 487 -11.50 10.53 36.00
C ARG A 487 -10.50 9.50 36.51
N ALA A 488 -9.74 8.87 35.61
CA ALA A 488 -8.60 8.04 35.99
C ALA A 488 -7.43 8.97 36.37
N SER A 489 -7.28 9.25 37.67
CA SER A 489 -6.06 9.89 38.21
C SER A 489 -5.12 8.93 38.94
N ASP A 490 -5.48 7.66 39.14
CA ASP A 490 -4.69 6.77 40.02
C ASP A 490 -4.63 5.32 39.49
N VAL A 491 -4.27 5.15 38.21
CA VAL A 491 -3.76 3.85 37.72
C VAL A 491 -2.29 4.04 37.38
N GLU A 492 -1.40 3.61 38.29
CA GLU A 492 -0.01 3.36 37.92
C GLU A 492 0.00 2.23 36.90
N VAL A 493 0.06 2.60 35.62
CA VAL A 493 0.33 1.65 34.54
C VAL A 493 1.80 1.24 34.68
N VAL A 494 2.05 0.15 35.39
CA VAL A 494 3.33 -0.55 35.33
C VAL A 494 3.39 -1.23 33.96
N VAL A 495 3.79 -0.48 32.93
CA VAL A 495 4.21 -1.05 31.64
C VAL A 495 5.55 -1.70 31.90
N GLU A 496 5.59 -3.01 32.17
CA GLU A 496 6.83 -3.76 31.97
C GLU A 496 7.27 -3.49 30.52
N GLN A 497 8.55 -3.15 30.32
CA GLN A 497 9.12 -3.00 28.99
C GLN A 497 9.08 -4.37 28.29
N VAL A 498 7.95 -4.69 27.66
CA VAL A 498 7.84 -5.86 26.80
C VAL A 498 8.82 -5.62 25.65
N LYS A 499 9.92 -6.37 25.68
CA LYS A 499 10.91 -6.39 24.60
C LYS A 499 10.19 -6.98 23.40
N MET A 500 10.11 -6.20 22.32
CA MET A 500 9.64 -6.65 21.02
C MET A 500 10.28 -8.01 20.71
N ASP A 501 9.49 -9.01 20.32
CA ASP A 501 10.03 -10.32 20.03
C ASP A 501 11.12 -10.22 18.94
N LYS A 502 12.24 -10.91 19.15
CA LYS A 502 13.43 -10.80 18.29
C LYS A 502 13.10 -11.15 16.84
N SER A 503 12.15 -12.04 16.61
CA SER A 503 11.81 -12.49 15.25
C SER A 503 11.07 -11.41 14.44
N SER A 504 10.09 -10.72 15.06
CA SER A 504 9.36 -9.60 14.44
C SER A 504 10.27 -8.42 14.11
N TYR A 505 11.18 -8.10 15.04
CA TYR A 505 12.19 -7.05 14.83
C TYR A 505 13.17 -7.38 13.70
N MET A 506 13.78 -8.56 13.75
CA MET A 506 14.74 -8.99 12.72
C MET A 506 14.08 -9.05 11.34
N PHE A 507 12.78 -9.35 11.28
CA PHE A 507 12.02 -9.40 10.04
C PHE A 507 11.69 -8.01 9.46
N GLN A 508 11.22 -7.07 10.29
CA GLN A 508 11.08 -5.66 9.88
C GLN A 508 12.44 -5.06 9.47
N GLN A 509 13.53 -5.43 10.16
CA GLN A 509 14.88 -4.99 9.83
C GLN A 509 15.42 -5.58 8.52
N ARG A 510 15.11 -6.83 8.19
CA ARG A 510 15.48 -7.44 6.90
C ARG A 510 14.85 -6.70 5.73
N LYS A 511 13.55 -6.37 5.81
CA LYS A 511 12.87 -5.59 4.76
C LYS A 511 13.21 -4.09 4.81
N ALA A 512 13.54 -3.54 5.98
CA ALA A 512 14.16 -2.22 6.09
C ALA A 512 15.48 -2.13 5.31
N SER A 513 16.34 -3.13 5.47
CA SER A 513 17.60 -3.27 4.72
C SER A 513 17.32 -3.42 3.23
N LEU A 514 16.32 -4.22 2.85
CA LEU A 514 15.83 -4.38 1.48
C LEU A 514 15.44 -3.04 0.84
N ILE A 515 14.51 -2.33 1.47
CA ILE A 515 13.99 -1.03 1.01
C ILE A 515 15.14 -0.01 0.94
N ARG A 516 16.08 -0.04 1.88
CA ARG A 516 17.28 0.80 1.86
C ARG A 516 18.21 0.47 0.69
N LYS A 517 18.46 -0.82 0.41
CA LYS A 517 19.24 -1.26 -0.76
C LYS A 517 18.55 -0.85 -2.06
N MET A 518 17.21 -0.96 -2.15
CA MET A 518 16.42 -0.47 -3.29
C MET A 518 16.52 1.05 -3.45
N SER A 519 16.40 1.81 -2.36
CA SER A 519 16.56 3.27 -2.35
C SER A 519 17.98 3.70 -2.71
N GLN A 520 19.01 3.00 -2.24
CA GLN A 520 20.42 3.27 -2.57
C GLN A 520 20.76 2.91 -4.02
N ALA A 521 20.21 1.81 -4.56
CA ALA A 521 20.37 1.46 -5.97
C ALA A 521 19.76 2.54 -6.89
N ARG A 522 18.63 3.13 -6.48
CA ARG A 522 18.01 4.29 -7.16
C ARG A 522 18.92 5.52 -7.17
N VAL A 523 19.60 5.83 -6.06
CA VAL A 523 20.53 6.98 -5.95
C VAL A 523 21.83 6.74 -6.72
N THR A 524 22.31 5.49 -6.78
CA THR A 524 23.62 5.14 -7.38
C THR A 524 23.55 4.70 -8.84
N GLY A 525 22.34 4.56 -9.41
CA GLY A 525 22.14 4.10 -10.80
C GLY A 525 22.50 2.63 -11.03
N ARG A 526 22.66 1.83 -9.97
CA ARG A 526 22.85 0.37 -10.09
C ARG A 526 21.55 -0.28 -10.56
N LYS A 527 21.64 -1.14 -11.58
CA LYS A 527 20.51 -1.96 -12.04
C LYS A 527 20.19 -3.02 -10.99
N LEU A 528 19.11 -2.82 -10.24
CA LEU A 528 18.37 -3.94 -9.65
C LEU A 528 17.53 -4.53 -10.77
N LEU A 529 18.02 -5.63 -11.35
CA LEU A 529 17.18 -6.49 -12.19
C LEU A 529 16.15 -7.15 -11.27
N GLY A 530 14.90 -7.25 -11.74
CA GLY A 530 13.74 -7.89 -11.08
C GLY A 530 13.93 -8.26 -9.61
N VAL A 531 13.48 -7.39 -8.71
CA VAL A 531 13.37 -7.75 -7.29
C VAL A 531 12.18 -8.71 -7.14
N ASP A 532 12.42 -9.98 -7.46
CA ASP A 532 11.81 -11.08 -6.74
C ASP A 532 12.66 -11.33 -5.50
N ASP A 533 12.07 -11.88 -4.43
CA ASP A 533 12.75 -12.24 -3.18
C ASP A 533 13.97 -13.19 -3.35
N GLU A 534 14.26 -13.66 -4.56
CA GLU A 534 15.28 -14.66 -4.90
C GLU A 534 16.66 -14.13 -5.33
N ASP A 535 16.82 -12.83 -5.63
CA ASP A 535 18.14 -12.28 -6.02
C ASP A 535 18.98 -11.77 -4.83
N TYR A 536 18.55 -12.07 -3.60
CA TYR A 536 19.25 -11.68 -2.39
C TYR A 536 20.15 -12.83 -1.91
N GLU A 537 21.44 -12.74 -2.22
CA GLU A 537 22.43 -13.42 -1.39
C GLU A 537 22.21 -12.94 0.06
N GLU A 538 21.96 -13.89 0.96
CA GLU A 538 21.92 -13.70 2.41
C GLU A 538 23.31 -13.25 2.89
N GLU A 539 23.69 -12.01 2.62
CA GLU A 539 24.73 -11.38 3.41
C GLU A 539 24.15 -11.17 4.81
N GLU A 540 24.54 -12.04 5.75
CA GLU A 540 24.42 -11.81 7.18
C GLU A 540 25.16 -10.52 7.54
N VAL A 541 24.48 -9.40 7.42
CA VAL A 541 24.90 -8.17 8.08
C VAL A 541 24.46 -8.32 9.52
N GLU A 542 25.39 -8.46 10.46
CA GLU A 542 25.13 -8.29 11.89
C GLU A 542 24.54 -6.89 12.09
N LEU A 543 23.22 -6.81 12.22
CA LEU A 543 22.50 -5.58 12.51
C LEU A 543 22.47 -5.42 14.02
N ASP A 544 22.91 -4.24 14.48
CA ASP A 544 22.94 -3.86 15.88
C ASP A 544 21.51 -3.86 16.44
N GLU A 545 21.18 -4.91 17.20
CA GLU A 545 19.82 -5.26 17.61
C GLU A 545 19.15 -4.16 18.46
N GLU A 546 19.89 -3.20 19.00
CA GLU A 546 19.40 -2.33 20.07
C GLU A 546 18.99 -0.90 19.63
N ASN A 547 19.30 -0.45 18.40
CA ASN A 547 19.39 1.00 18.14
C ASN A 547 18.40 1.63 17.13
N TRP A 548 17.62 0.85 16.35
CA TRP A 548 16.70 1.41 15.32
C TRP A 548 15.39 0.64 15.19
N GLN A 549 14.30 1.24 15.69
CA GLN A 549 13.01 0.56 15.85
C GLN A 549 12.05 0.63 14.64
N LEU A 550 12.21 1.59 13.72
CA LEU A 550 11.30 1.75 12.58
C LEU A 550 12.01 2.26 11.33
N MET A 551 11.47 1.94 10.15
CA MET A 551 11.81 2.62 8.90
C MET A 551 10.78 3.64 8.52
N LEU A 552 11.24 4.82 8.11
CA LEU A 552 10.37 5.85 7.59
C LEU A 552 10.75 6.17 6.16
N GLY A 553 9.75 6.23 5.30
CA GLY A 553 9.85 6.64 3.91
C GLY A 553 9.21 8.01 3.73
N LEU A 554 9.92 8.95 3.10
CA LEU A 554 9.33 10.20 2.64
C LEU A 554 9.20 10.18 1.13
N ARG A 555 8.03 10.58 0.63
CA ARG A 555 7.77 10.90 -0.78
C ARG A 555 7.40 12.36 -0.92
N VAL A 556 7.94 13.01 -1.93
CA VAL A 556 7.60 14.38 -2.31
C VAL A 556 7.15 14.38 -3.76
N TYR A 557 5.86 14.58 -3.97
CA TYR A 557 5.26 14.74 -5.29
C TYR A 557 5.21 16.23 -5.65
N THR A 558 5.68 16.60 -6.83
CA THR A 558 5.68 18.01 -7.25
C THR A 558 5.77 18.17 -8.78
N HIS A 559 5.27 19.28 -9.32
CA HIS A 559 5.49 19.67 -10.73
C HIS A 559 6.92 20.17 -11.02
N ASP A 560 7.81 20.16 -10.03
CA ASP A 560 9.23 20.41 -10.21
C ASP A 560 10.01 19.11 -10.43
N SER A 561 10.24 18.77 -11.70
CA SER A 561 10.99 17.57 -12.10
C SER A 561 12.43 17.52 -11.58
N ASN A 562 12.98 18.64 -11.12
CA ASN A 562 14.34 18.72 -10.57
C ASN A 562 14.35 18.69 -9.03
N ALA A 563 13.23 18.36 -8.39
CA ALA A 563 13.17 18.27 -6.95
C ALA A 563 14.06 17.12 -6.44
N GLU A 564 15.01 17.46 -5.59
CA GLU A 564 15.91 16.50 -4.95
C GLU A 564 15.46 16.27 -3.51
N LEU A 565 15.52 15.02 -3.05
CA LEU A 565 15.17 14.62 -1.69
C LEU A 565 16.29 13.76 -1.11
N GLN A 566 16.73 14.11 0.10
CA GLN A 566 17.71 13.36 0.87
C GLN A 566 17.17 13.07 2.27
N GLY A 567 17.14 11.79 2.62
CA GLY A 567 16.94 11.34 3.99
C GLY A 567 18.26 11.33 4.76
N ILE A 568 18.25 11.89 5.96
CA ILE A 568 19.37 11.90 6.90
C ILE A 568 18.94 11.06 8.09
N ALA A 569 19.52 9.87 8.21
CA ALA A 569 19.34 9.03 9.39
C ALA A 569 19.78 9.83 10.63
N GLY A 570 18.92 9.84 11.66
CA GLY A 570 19.30 10.45 12.93
C GLY A 570 20.41 9.65 13.59
N GLU A 571 20.97 10.18 14.67
CA GLU A 571 21.77 9.38 15.60
C GLU A 571 20.90 8.97 16.79
N HIS A 572 21.15 7.77 17.33
CA HIS A 572 20.53 7.35 18.57
C HIS A 572 21.04 8.26 19.70
N PRO A 573 20.17 8.84 20.55
CA PRO A 573 20.58 9.79 21.58
C PRO A 573 21.68 9.28 22.53
N ALA A 574 21.64 8.00 22.93
CA ALA A 574 22.69 7.42 23.78
C ALA A 574 24.05 7.37 23.07
N ARG A 575 24.08 7.07 21.77
CA ARG A 575 25.29 7.05 20.96
C ARG A 575 25.85 8.45 20.75
N SER A 576 24.95 9.43 20.55
CA SER A 576 25.33 10.84 20.46
C SER A 576 25.93 11.32 21.79
N ALA A 577 25.37 10.91 22.93
CA ALA A 577 25.92 11.21 24.26
C ALA A 577 27.27 10.53 24.51
N GLU A 578 27.46 9.26 24.10
CA GLU A 578 28.74 8.57 24.18
C GLU A 578 29.80 9.19 23.26
N ALA A 579 29.42 9.57 22.04
CA ALA A 579 30.30 10.26 21.11
C ALA A 579 30.70 11.64 21.64
N ALA A 580 29.75 12.40 22.19
CA ALA A 580 30.01 13.67 22.84
C ALA A 580 30.93 13.50 24.06
N LYS A 581 30.72 12.45 24.87
CA LYS A 581 31.57 12.13 26.01
C LYS A 581 33.00 11.76 25.57
N LYS A 582 33.16 10.90 24.56
CA LYS A 582 34.47 10.56 24.00
C LYS A 582 35.16 11.77 23.36
N ALA A 583 34.41 12.65 22.70
CA ALA A 583 34.95 13.88 22.13
C ALA A 583 35.41 14.85 23.23
N ALA A 584 34.66 14.97 24.33
CA ALA A 584 35.05 15.75 25.50
C ALA A 584 36.29 15.17 26.19
N GLU A 585 36.36 13.85 26.38
CA GLU A 585 37.53 13.16 26.94
C GLU A 585 38.77 13.29 26.03
N LEU A 586 38.60 13.33 24.70
CA LEU A 586 39.70 13.61 23.77
C LEU A 586 40.14 15.07 23.83
N ALA A 587 39.19 16.01 23.96
CA ALA A 587 39.50 17.43 24.07
C ALA A 587 40.27 17.73 25.38
N GLU A 588 39.86 17.16 26.52
CA GLU A 588 40.60 17.28 27.78
C GLU A 588 42.02 16.68 27.68
N LYS A 589 42.17 15.52 27.03
CA LYS A 589 43.50 14.92 26.79
C LYS A 589 44.38 15.71 25.81
N GLN A 590 43.77 16.52 24.95
CA GLN A 590 44.48 17.42 24.03
C GLN A 590 44.91 18.69 24.77
N GLU A 591 44.05 19.25 25.65
CA GLU A 591 44.38 20.38 26.51
C GLU A 591 45.45 20.03 27.56
N GLU A 592 45.46 18.83 28.14
CA GLU A 592 46.55 18.36 29.02
C GLU A 592 47.90 18.19 28.30
N LYS A 593 47.88 18.02 26.96
CA LYS A 593 49.11 17.95 26.14
C LYS A 593 49.58 19.32 25.65
N ASP A 594 48.68 20.29 25.57
CA ASP A 594 48.96 21.66 25.10
C ASP A 594 49.17 22.65 26.26
N ASP A 595 49.19 22.19 27.52
CA ASP A 595 49.61 23.00 28.68
C ASP A 595 51.14 23.24 28.67
N PRO A 596 51.63 24.48 28.46
CA PRO A 596 53.05 24.74 28.30
C PRO A 596 53.86 24.77 29.60
N GLU A 597 53.27 24.51 30.77
CA GLU A 597 53.96 24.72 32.06
C GLU A 597 54.62 23.47 32.68
N GLY A 598 54.80 22.40 31.91
CA GLY A 598 55.49 21.17 32.38
C GLY A 598 56.94 20.98 31.95
N VAL A 599 57.45 21.71 30.95
CA VAL A 599 58.76 21.41 30.32
C VAL A 599 59.86 22.35 30.81
N THR A 600 60.10 22.42 32.12
CA THR A 600 61.31 23.12 32.66
C THR A 600 62.02 22.43 33.84
N ALA A 601 61.77 21.16 34.12
CA ALA A 601 62.59 20.41 35.07
C ALA A 601 62.73 18.94 34.64
N THR A 602 63.74 18.61 33.84
CA THR A 602 64.77 17.63 34.23
C THR A 602 65.86 17.58 33.14
N LEU A 603 66.69 18.62 33.05
CA LEU A 603 67.92 18.61 32.22
C LEU A 603 69.15 19.11 32.99
N ALA A 604 69.14 18.98 34.32
CA ALA A 604 70.29 19.23 35.17
C ALA A 604 70.38 18.09 36.19
N ASP A 605 70.99 16.96 35.79
CA ASP A 605 71.69 16.02 36.67
C ASP A 605 72.11 14.76 35.88
N LYS A 606 72.95 14.92 34.85
CA LYS A 606 73.82 13.84 34.35
C LYS A 606 75.09 14.43 33.71
N LYS A 607 76.03 14.83 34.56
CA LYS A 607 77.46 14.89 34.23
C LYS A 607 78.22 14.19 35.35
N GLU A 608 79.27 13.45 34.96
CA GLU A 608 80.18 12.60 35.77
C GLU A 608 79.67 11.15 35.96
N LEU A 609 80.36 10.04 35.61
CA LEU A 609 81.74 9.70 35.23
C LEU A 609 81.70 8.56 34.17
N VAL A 610 82.41 8.60 33.02
CA VAL A 610 83.79 8.13 32.72
C VAL A 610 84.04 6.61 32.84
N ALA A 611 84.39 6.03 31.68
CA ALA A 611 85.23 4.84 31.36
C ALA A 611 84.73 3.43 31.74
N GLU A 612 84.93 2.34 30.99
CA GLU A 612 85.36 1.98 29.62
C GLU A 612 85.04 0.44 29.47
N PRO A 613 85.22 -0.21 28.30
CA PRO A 613 84.46 -1.40 27.88
C PRO A 613 85.24 -2.73 27.98
N GLU A 614 84.54 -3.85 28.24
CA GLU A 614 85.00 -5.24 28.01
C GLU A 614 83.76 -6.17 28.09
N GLN A 615 83.60 -7.27 27.37
CA GLN A 615 84.23 -7.89 26.22
C GLN A 615 83.21 -8.93 25.71
N VAL A 616 83.32 -9.26 24.44
CA VAL A 616 82.68 -10.41 23.79
C VAL A 616 83.11 -11.72 24.46
N LYS A 617 82.20 -12.69 24.61
CA LYS A 617 82.46 -14.10 24.25
C LYS A 617 81.20 -14.97 24.20
N GLU A 618 81.08 -15.65 23.07
CA GLU A 618 80.37 -16.91 22.84
C GLU A 618 80.81 -17.98 23.86
N GLU A 619 79.86 -18.78 24.31
CA GLU A 619 79.79 -20.23 24.05
C GLU A 619 78.35 -20.73 24.23
#